data_AF-A0A7K2WJQ0-F1
#
_entry.id   AF-A0A7K2WJQ0-F1
#
_cell.length_a   1.000
_cell.length_b   1.000
_cell.length_c   1.000
_cell.angle_alpha   90.00
_cell.angle_beta   90.00
_cell.angle_gamma   90.00
#
_symmetry.space_group_name_H-M   'P 1'
#
loop_
_entity.id
_entity.type
_entity.pdbx_description
1 polymer ?
#
loop_
_entity_poly.entity_id
_entity_poly.type
_entity_poly.pdbx_seq_one_letter_code
_entity_poly.pdbx_strand_id
1 'polypeptide(L)'
;MPSGTYDDAVRTESDLPDAPTSTVAHAVAQHHRRRLAVPRRHRDNPCFSDAEWSEITKAAGQCGLMPGGFTAAATVAYSRTERRTSIGEERRRLEDLINANNALAAIGSRLNGFAHHLNSGGTPNAEPASLLLEHVSYAVQRADTAVLAVPHAESAPPNRSRAANPPPAAEITRHHRLRMTAPRRNRTHPCFSDGEWADLIAAARVCHLKPGGYAAVAALLAARTADPRAAIADTRRQLEELMESNRQFAAVGNNLNQVLAHLRPSDALYALAQRTLRLIHMALDDVDTAALHWR
;
A
#
# COMPACT_ATOMS: atom_id res chain seq x y z
N MET A 1 -47.90 -64.10 17.58
CA MET A 1 -47.27 -63.21 18.57
C MET A 1 -45.80 -63.54 18.63
N PRO A 2 -44.84 -62.58 18.63
CA PRO A 2 -44.92 -61.12 18.40
C PRO A 2 -44.27 -60.73 17.04
N SER A 3 -44.58 -59.63 16.34
CA SER A 3 -44.51 -58.19 16.64
C SER A 3 -43.08 -57.65 16.74
N GLY A 4 -42.69 -56.76 15.83
CA GLY A 4 -41.39 -56.06 15.83
C GLY A 4 -41.14 -55.15 14.62
N THR A 5 -41.86 -54.03 14.57
CA THR A 5 -41.48 -52.68 14.06
C THR A 5 -39.99 -52.34 14.30
N TYR A 6 -39.24 -51.47 13.61
CA TYR A 6 -39.42 -50.18 12.91
C TYR A 6 -38.03 -49.92 12.24
N ASP A 7 -37.92 -49.58 10.95
CA ASP A 7 -37.80 -48.23 10.39
C ASP A 7 -36.36 -47.68 10.21
N ASP A 8 -36.20 -47.05 9.05
CA ASP A 8 -35.29 -45.99 8.64
C ASP A 8 -33.74 -46.15 8.59
N ALA A 9 -33.21 -45.98 7.37
CA ALA A 9 -32.05 -45.13 7.09
C ALA A 9 -31.84 -45.05 5.56
N VAL A 10 -32.61 -44.17 4.93
CA VAL A 10 -32.21 -43.53 3.66
C VAL A 10 -30.87 -42.84 3.90
N ARG A 11 -29.80 -43.34 3.28
CA ARG A 11 -28.52 -42.61 3.19
C ARG A 11 -28.73 -41.38 2.30
N THR A 12 -28.98 -40.24 2.93
CA THR A 12 -28.87 -38.94 2.31
C THR A 12 -27.42 -38.70 1.90
N GLU A 13 -27.24 -38.48 0.60
CA GLU A 13 -26.02 -38.03 -0.06
C GLU A 13 -25.78 -36.56 0.31
N SER A 14 -25.35 -36.34 1.55
CA SER A 14 -25.06 -35.04 2.17
C SER A 14 -23.68 -35.09 2.83
N ASP A 15 -22.65 -35.34 2.04
CA ASP A 15 -21.25 -35.19 2.46
C ASP A 15 -20.46 -34.49 1.34
N LEU A 16 -20.72 -33.20 1.20
CA LEU A 16 -19.76 -32.23 0.68
C LEU A 16 -19.43 -31.30 1.85
N PRO A 17 -18.15 -31.14 2.24
CA PRO A 17 -17.82 -30.30 3.37
C PRO A 17 -18.14 -28.84 3.01
N ASP A 18 -19.01 -28.23 3.82
CA ASP A 18 -19.15 -26.78 3.92
C ASP A 18 -17.75 -26.18 4.15
N ALA A 19 -17.15 -25.67 3.07
CA ALA A 19 -15.96 -24.84 3.19
C ALA A 19 -16.35 -23.66 4.08
N PRO A 20 -15.62 -23.37 5.17
CA PRO A 20 -15.97 -22.26 6.02
C PRO A 20 -15.96 -21.00 5.15
N THR A 21 -17.11 -20.34 5.04
CA THR A 21 -17.20 -18.96 4.54
C THR A 21 -16.13 -18.19 5.26
N SER A 22 -15.02 -17.91 4.57
CA SER A 22 -13.90 -17.15 5.09
C SER A 22 -14.45 -15.81 5.54
N THR A 23 -14.72 -15.68 6.84
CA THR A 23 -15.16 -14.42 7.42
C THR A 23 -14.12 -13.36 7.08
N VAL A 24 -14.53 -12.12 6.82
CA VAL A 24 -13.60 -10.99 6.63
C VAL A 24 -12.55 -10.97 7.76
N ALA A 25 -12.92 -11.36 8.99
CA ALA A 25 -12.00 -11.55 10.10
C ALA A 25 -10.89 -12.60 9.86
N HIS A 26 -11.19 -13.72 9.18
CA HIS A 26 -10.20 -14.75 8.81
C HIS A 26 -9.25 -14.25 7.73
N ALA A 27 -9.79 -13.61 6.68
CA ALA A 27 -8.98 -12.94 5.66
C ALA A 27 -8.05 -11.90 6.32
N VAL A 28 -8.59 -10.99 7.12
CA VAL A 28 -7.82 -9.94 7.82
C VAL A 28 -6.74 -10.53 8.75
N ALA A 29 -7.04 -11.60 9.50
CA ALA A 29 -6.06 -12.27 10.36
C ALA A 29 -4.98 -13.02 9.56
N GLN A 30 -5.32 -13.57 8.39
CA GLN A 30 -4.38 -14.21 7.47
C GLN A 30 -3.46 -13.16 6.82
N HIS A 31 -4.02 -12.02 6.41
CA HIS A 31 -3.29 -10.90 5.81
C HIS A 31 -2.40 -10.16 6.83
N HIS A 32 -2.87 -9.96 8.07
CA HIS A 32 -2.06 -9.37 9.15
C HIS A 32 -0.86 -10.26 9.52
N ARG A 33 -1.04 -11.59 9.60
CA ARG A 33 0.04 -12.54 9.90
C ARG A 33 1.15 -12.56 8.84
N ARG A 34 0.84 -12.21 7.60
CA ARG A 34 1.85 -12.04 6.55
C ARG A 34 2.73 -10.80 6.80
N ARG A 35 2.34 -9.79 7.57
CA ARG A 35 2.91 -8.43 7.45
C ARG A 35 3.65 -7.92 8.68
N LEU A 36 4.39 -8.79 9.39
CA LEU A 36 5.34 -8.32 10.41
C LEU A 36 6.44 -7.45 9.76
N ALA A 37 6.80 -6.36 10.43
CA ALA A 37 7.81 -5.41 9.98
C ALA A 37 9.11 -6.13 9.57
N VAL A 38 9.49 -5.99 8.30
CA VAL A 38 10.73 -6.58 7.78
C VAL A 38 11.92 -5.99 8.56
N PRO A 39 12.74 -6.81 9.24
CA PRO A 39 13.87 -6.29 10.00
C PRO A 39 14.87 -5.55 9.11
N ARG A 40 15.24 -4.33 9.49
CA ARG A 40 16.24 -3.51 8.76
C ARG A 40 17.62 -3.66 9.40
N ARG A 41 18.36 -4.68 8.94
CA ARG A 41 19.65 -5.09 9.54
C ARG A 41 20.85 -4.40 8.89
N HIS A 42 20.73 -4.00 7.63
CA HIS A 42 21.83 -3.39 6.89
C HIS A 42 21.92 -1.91 7.22
N ARG A 43 23.14 -1.41 7.47
CA ARG A 43 23.43 0.00 7.75
C ARG A 43 24.44 0.51 6.75
N ASP A 44 24.24 1.74 6.31
CA ASP A 44 25.23 2.47 5.52
C ASP A 44 25.68 3.75 6.23
N ASN A 45 26.75 4.37 5.75
CA ASN A 45 27.34 5.56 6.36
C ASN A 45 27.74 6.62 5.32
N PRO A 46 26.76 7.20 4.57
CA PRO A 46 27.03 8.25 3.62
C PRO A 46 27.51 9.54 4.32
N CYS A 47 28.52 10.19 3.71
CA CYS A 47 29.15 11.40 4.23
C CYS A 47 28.85 12.62 3.36
N PHE A 48 28.63 13.76 4.01
CA PHE A 48 28.24 15.04 3.41
C PHE A 48 29.16 16.18 3.89
N SER A 49 29.37 17.18 3.05
CA SER A 49 29.94 18.49 3.45
C SER A 49 28.90 19.30 4.24
N ASP A 50 29.28 20.47 4.76
CA ASP A 50 28.35 21.32 5.52
C ASP A 50 27.23 21.90 4.65
N ALA A 51 27.55 22.31 3.41
CA ALA A 51 26.56 22.80 2.45
C ALA A 51 25.56 21.70 2.06
N GLU A 52 26.07 20.52 1.75
CA GLU A 52 25.27 19.33 1.43
C GLU A 52 24.40 18.92 2.62
N TRP A 53 24.96 18.96 3.83
CA TRP A 53 24.23 18.65 5.05
C TRP A 53 23.06 19.60 5.30
N SER A 54 23.25 20.90 5.02
CA SER A 54 22.18 21.90 5.12
C SER A 54 21.04 21.59 4.15
N GLU A 55 21.35 21.25 2.90
CA GLU A 55 20.36 20.86 1.88
C GLU A 55 19.58 19.61 2.32
N ILE A 56 20.28 18.56 2.75
CA ILE A 56 19.66 17.32 3.24
C ILE A 56 18.76 17.58 4.45
N THR A 57 19.22 18.36 5.42
CA THR A 57 18.45 18.65 6.65
C THR A 57 17.19 19.44 6.33
N LYS A 58 17.27 20.42 5.44
CA LYS A 58 16.12 21.20 4.98
C LYS A 58 15.09 20.31 4.26
N ALA A 59 15.54 19.48 3.32
CA ALA A 59 14.68 18.57 2.58
C ALA A 59 14.03 17.51 3.51
N ALA A 60 14.81 16.96 4.45
CA ALA A 60 14.29 16.02 5.44
C ALA A 60 13.22 16.66 6.33
N GLY A 61 13.44 17.90 6.79
CA GLY A 61 12.45 18.67 7.54
C GLY A 61 11.17 18.93 6.73
N GLN A 62 11.30 19.29 5.45
CA GLN A 62 10.14 19.40 4.56
C GLN A 62 9.40 18.07 4.46
N CYS A 63 10.09 16.93 4.43
CA CYS A 63 9.47 15.60 4.37
C CYS A 63 8.97 15.06 5.72
N GLY A 64 9.20 15.77 6.84
CA GLY A 64 8.87 15.26 8.18
C GLY A 64 9.75 14.07 8.62
N LEU A 65 10.96 13.94 8.06
CA LEU A 65 11.89 12.86 8.32
C LEU A 65 13.16 13.35 9.01
N MET A 66 13.83 12.47 9.75
CA MET A 66 15.22 12.69 10.15
C MET A 66 16.14 12.57 8.92
N PRO A 67 17.31 13.25 8.88
CA PRO A 67 18.25 13.17 7.75
C PRO A 67 18.62 11.74 7.32
N GLY A 68 18.78 10.81 8.28
CA GLY A 68 19.02 9.40 7.99
C GLY A 68 17.82 8.68 7.35
N GLY A 69 16.60 9.00 7.79
CA GLY A 69 15.37 8.49 7.17
C GLY A 69 15.15 9.02 5.76
N PHE A 70 15.39 10.31 5.55
CA PHE A 70 15.37 10.93 4.23
C PHE A 70 16.42 10.30 3.30
N THR A 71 17.64 10.10 3.79
CA THR A 71 18.71 9.45 3.02
C THR A 71 18.34 8.03 2.61
N ALA A 72 17.75 7.24 3.53
CA ALA A 72 17.28 5.89 3.22
C ALA A 72 16.18 5.91 2.15
N ALA A 73 15.17 6.78 2.32
CA ALA A 73 14.05 6.91 1.38
C ALA A 73 14.53 7.33 -0.02
N ALA A 74 15.39 8.35 -0.10
CA ALA A 74 15.98 8.79 -1.35
C ALA A 74 16.82 7.67 -2.00
N THR A 75 17.58 6.92 -1.20
CA THR A 75 18.38 5.81 -1.72
C THR A 75 17.51 4.72 -2.33
N VAL A 76 16.47 4.25 -1.63
CA VAL A 76 15.54 3.24 -2.14
C VAL A 76 14.80 3.75 -3.38
N ALA A 77 14.29 4.98 -3.32
CA ALA A 77 13.61 5.66 -4.42
C ALA A 77 14.46 5.69 -5.69
N TYR A 78 15.75 6.05 -5.58
CA TYR A 78 16.65 6.13 -6.71
C TYR A 78 17.17 4.77 -7.17
N SER A 79 17.37 3.81 -6.26
CA SER A 79 17.76 2.43 -6.61
C SER A 79 16.69 1.67 -7.38
N ARG A 80 15.42 2.08 -7.24
CA ARG A 80 14.27 1.49 -7.96
C ARG A 80 13.83 2.30 -9.17
N THR A 81 14.64 3.24 -9.67
CA THR A 81 14.26 4.17 -10.75
C THR A 81 13.89 3.51 -12.08
N GLU A 82 14.42 2.32 -12.40
CA GLU A 82 13.97 1.54 -13.58
C GLU A 82 12.50 1.10 -13.48
N ARG A 83 11.92 1.13 -12.27
CA ARG A 83 10.52 0.79 -11.97
C ARG A 83 9.63 2.03 -11.78
N ARG A 84 10.19 3.25 -11.92
CA ARG A 84 9.44 4.51 -11.68
C ARG A 84 8.72 5.00 -12.93
N THR A 85 7.47 5.41 -12.74
CA THR A 85 6.85 6.39 -13.65
C THR A 85 7.36 7.80 -13.32
N SER A 86 6.96 8.83 -14.08
CA SER A 86 7.44 10.20 -13.82
C SER A 86 7.15 10.65 -12.37
N ILE A 87 8.01 11.47 -11.77
CA ILE A 87 7.87 11.94 -10.38
C ILE A 87 6.48 12.57 -10.11
N GLY A 88 5.94 13.30 -11.08
CA GLY A 88 4.60 13.90 -10.97
C GLY A 88 3.45 12.87 -10.99
N GLU A 89 3.66 11.72 -11.62
CA GLU A 89 2.69 10.63 -11.68
C GLU A 89 2.68 9.82 -10.38
N GLU A 90 3.85 9.53 -9.81
CA GLU A 90 3.97 8.90 -8.47
C GLU A 90 3.31 9.75 -7.38
N ARG A 91 3.44 11.08 -7.45
CA ARG A 91 2.75 12.00 -6.52
C ARG A 91 1.24 11.93 -6.69
N ARG A 92 0.75 12.00 -7.92
CA ARG A 92 -0.69 11.92 -8.22
C ARG A 92 -1.28 10.63 -7.67
N ARG A 93 -0.60 9.49 -7.87
CA ARG A 93 -1.02 8.20 -7.32
C ARG A 93 -1.10 8.19 -5.80
N LEU A 94 -0.07 8.72 -5.12
CA LEU A 94 -0.09 8.79 -3.66
C LEU A 94 -1.22 9.71 -3.15
N GLU A 95 -1.41 10.87 -3.78
CA GLU A 95 -2.52 11.78 -3.47
C GLU A 95 -3.87 11.11 -3.70
N ASP A 96 -4.03 10.39 -4.81
CA ASP A 96 -5.25 9.65 -5.13
C ASP A 96 -5.54 8.56 -4.08
N LEU A 97 -4.52 7.83 -3.63
CA LEU A 97 -4.65 6.81 -2.57
C LEU A 97 -5.05 7.43 -1.23
N ILE A 98 -4.38 8.52 -0.81
CA ILE A 98 -4.73 9.26 0.41
C ILE A 98 -6.19 9.76 0.35
N ASN A 99 -6.57 10.36 -0.77
CA ASN A 99 -7.91 10.89 -0.97
C ASN A 99 -8.97 9.77 -0.96
N ALA A 100 -8.66 8.62 -1.56
CA ALA A 100 -9.54 7.46 -1.54
C ALA A 100 -9.69 6.87 -0.13
N ASN A 101 -8.60 6.77 0.64
CA ASN A 101 -8.63 6.34 2.04
C ASN A 101 -9.47 7.29 2.90
N ASN A 102 -9.32 8.60 2.73
CA ASN A 102 -10.14 9.57 3.47
C ASN A 102 -11.63 9.44 3.14
N ALA A 103 -11.97 9.23 1.86
CA ALA A 103 -13.35 9.01 1.44
C ALA A 103 -13.93 7.70 2.00
N LEU A 104 -13.13 6.63 1.99
CA LEU A 104 -13.52 5.32 2.52
C LEU A 104 -13.72 5.35 4.05
N ALA A 105 -12.87 6.07 4.78
CA ALA A 105 -13.07 6.31 6.22
C ALA A 105 -14.37 7.07 6.51
N ALA A 106 -14.64 8.14 5.75
CA ALA A 106 -15.83 8.97 5.93
C ALA A 106 -17.13 8.17 5.68
N ILE A 107 -17.17 7.38 4.60
CA ILE A 107 -18.35 6.55 4.30
C ILE A 107 -18.47 5.36 5.25
N GLY A 108 -17.34 4.78 5.68
CA GLY A 108 -17.30 3.68 6.65
C GLY A 108 -17.90 4.08 7.99
N SER A 109 -17.66 5.32 8.44
CA SER A 109 -18.29 5.88 9.64
C SER A 109 -19.82 5.95 9.52
N ARG A 110 -20.33 6.39 8.37
CA ARG A 110 -21.79 6.42 8.10
C ARG A 110 -22.39 5.02 8.07
N LEU A 111 -21.72 4.07 7.43
CA LEU A 111 -22.12 2.67 7.42
C LEU A 111 -22.12 2.06 8.82
N ASN A 112 -21.13 2.38 9.66
CA ASN A 112 -21.11 1.94 11.05
C ASN A 112 -22.32 2.46 11.83
N GLY A 113 -22.66 3.74 11.66
CA GLY A 113 -23.88 4.32 12.23
C GLY A 113 -25.15 3.61 11.78
N PHE A 114 -25.24 3.25 10.50
CA PHE A 114 -26.35 2.47 9.96
C PHE A 114 -26.43 1.05 10.54
N ALA A 115 -25.29 0.35 10.65
CA ALA A 115 -25.23 -0.96 11.31
C ALA A 115 -25.68 -0.88 12.77
N HIS A 116 -25.26 0.15 13.52
CA HIS A 116 -25.73 0.38 14.89
C HIS A 116 -27.25 0.64 14.95
N HIS A 117 -27.80 1.40 14.01
CA HIS A 117 -29.24 1.63 13.94
C HIS A 117 -30.01 0.31 13.77
N LEU A 118 -29.58 -0.56 12.86
CA LEU A 118 -30.18 -1.88 12.67
C LEU A 118 -30.04 -2.77 13.90
N ASN A 119 -28.86 -2.80 14.52
CA ASN A 119 -28.61 -3.54 15.77
C ASN A 119 -29.49 -3.07 16.93
N SER A 120 -29.90 -1.80 16.94
CA SER A 120 -30.84 -1.25 17.93
C SER A 120 -32.32 -1.58 17.65
N GLY A 121 -32.60 -2.44 16.67
CA GLY A 121 -33.97 -2.80 16.24
C GLY A 121 -34.58 -1.81 15.23
N GLY A 122 -33.77 -0.91 14.67
CA GLY A 122 -34.20 -0.01 13.61
C GLY A 122 -34.53 -0.78 12.32
N THR A 123 -35.51 -0.29 11.56
CA THR A 123 -35.84 -0.86 10.25
C THR A 123 -35.16 -0.05 9.15
N PRO A 124 -34.55 -0.72 8.15
CA PRO A 124 -33.91 -0.01 7.05
C PRO A 124 -34.96 0.68 6.19
N ASN A 125 -34.91 2.02 6.12
CA ASN A 125 -35.62 2.74 5.08
C ASN A 125 -34.93 2.45 3.73
N ALA A 126 -35.69 1.91 2.77
CA ALA A 126 -35.15 1.37 1.53
C ALA A 126 -34.36 2.40 0.70
N GLU A 127 -34.84 3.64 0.56
CA GLU A 127 -34.16 4.65 -0.26
C GLU A 127 -32.85 5.17 0.36
N PRO A 128 -32.82 5.69 1.61
CA PRO A 128 -31.57 6.12 2.24
C PRO A 128 -30.55 4.99 2.38
N ALA A 129 -31.01 3.76 2.66
CA ALA A 129 -30.14 2.60 2.75
C ALA A 129 -29.51 2.23 1.40
N SER A 130 -30.29 2.28 0.31
CA SER A 130 -29.78 2.01 -1.04
C SER A 130 -28.72 3.03 -1.43
N LEU A 131 -29.01 4.32 -1.26
CA LEU A 131 -28.06 5.41 -1.56
C LEU A 131 -26.77 5.31 -0.74
N LEU A 132 -26.87 4.94 0.55
CA LEU A 132 -25.69 4.72 1.39
C LEU A 132 -24.83 3.57 0.85
N LEU A 133 -25.44 2.42 0.54
CA LEU A 133 -24.72 1.25 0.03
C LEU A 133 -24.10 1.48 -1.35
N GLU A 134 -24.74 2.28 -2.21
CA GLU A 134 -24.16 2.73 -3.48
C GLU A 134 -22.93 3.61 -3.26
N HIS A 135 -22.99 4.58 -2.35
CA HIS A 135 -21.83 5.40 -1.99
C HIS A 135 -20.69 4.57 -1.38
N VAL A 136 -21.00 3.55 -0.57
CA VAL A 136 -19.99 2.61 -0.06
C VAL A 136 -19.35 1.86 -1.23
N SER A 137 -20.14 1.32 -2.16
CA SER A 137 -19.64 0.61 -3.34
C SER A 137 -18.68 1.49 -4.15
N TYR A 138 -19.08 2.73 -4.42
CA TYR A 138 -18.26 3.68 -5.17
C TYR A 138 -16.95 4.02 -4.45
N ALA A 139 -16.99 4.23 -3.14
CA ALA A 139 -15.79 4.51 -2.34
C ALA A 139 -14.83 3.32 -2.31
N VAL A 140 -15.34 2.09 -2.18
CA VAL A 140 -14.55 0.86 -2.25
C VAL A 140 -13.87 0.74 -3.61
N GLN A 141 -14.61 0.89 -4.72
CA GLN A 141 -14.05 0.83 -6.07
C GLN A 141 -12.99 1.90 -6.33
N ARG A 142 -13.19 3.11 -5.80
CA ARG A 142 -12.21 4.19 -5.92
C ARG A 142 -10.92 3.87 -5.16
N ALA A 143 -11.04 3.33 -3.94
CA ALA A 143 -9.89 2.91 -3.15
C ALA A 143 -9.15 1.74 -3.81
N ASP A 144 -9.89 0.76 -4.32
CA ASP A 144 -9.35 -0.38 -5.07
C ASP A 144 -8.56 0.06 -6.31
N THR A 145 -9.16 0.96 -7.11
CA THR A 145 -8.48 1.55 -8.28
C THR A 145 -7.20 2.29 -7.89
N ALA A 146 -7.21 3.01 -6.76
CA ALA A 146 -6.03 3.72 -6.28
C ALA A 146 -4.94 2.76 -5.76
N VAL A 147 -5.32 1.64 -5.14
CA VAL A 147 -4.40 0.55 -4.74
C VAL A 147 -3.74 -0.06 -5.97
N LEU A 148 -4.52 -0.43 -6.98
CA LEU A 148 -4.01 -0.99 -8.25
C LEU A 148 -3.12 -0.02 -9.03
N ALA A 149 -3.33 1.28 -8.85
CA ALA A 149 -2.48 2.31 -9.46
C ALA A 149 -1.12 2.46 -8.76
N VAL A 150 -0.95 1.94 -7.54
CA VAL A 150 0.37 1.88 -6.90
C VAL A 150 1.22 0.86 -7.67
N PRO A 151 2.39 1.23 -8.19
CA PRO A 151 3.17 0.33 -9.05
C PRO A 151 3.49 -1.00 -8.33
N HIS A 152 3.09 -2.11 -8.95
CA HIS A 152 3.58 -3.46 -8.67
C HIS A 152 4.54 -3.84 -9.79
N ALA A 153 5.60 -4.58 -9.46
CA ALA A 153 6.76 -4.76 -10.33
C ALA A 153 6.48 -5.47 -11.67
N GLU A 154 5.27 -5.96 -11.95
CA GLU A 154 5.02 -6.91 -13.03
C GLU A 154 4.15 -6.43 -14.21
N SER A 155 3.55 -5.23 -14.18
CA SER A 155 2.59 -4.82 -15.23
C SER A 155 3.14 -3.88 -16.31
N ALA A 156 4.47 -3.81 -16.50
CA ALA A 156 5.04 -3.17 -17.68
C ALA A 156 5.53 -4.24 -18.67
N PRO A 157 4.83 -4.49 -19.80
CA PRO A 157 5.47 -5.16 -20.92
C PRO A 157 6.71 -4.33 -21.33
N PRO A 158 7.78 -4.94 -21.87
CA PRO A 158 8.97 -4.22 -22.28
C PRO A 158 8.64 -3.38 -23.53
N ASN A 159 7.97 -2.25 -23.34
CA ASN A 159 7.70 -1.31 -24.41
C ASN A 159 8.99 -0.54 -24.68
N ARG A 160 9.89 -1.17 -25.44
CA ARG A 160 10.95 -0.48 -26.17
C ARG A 160 10.26 0.42 -27.19
N SER A 161 9.96 1.65 -26.80
CA SER A 161 10.04 2.86 -27.62
C SER A 161 9.07 3.92 -27.11
N ARG A 162 9.58 4.86 -26.30
CA ARG A 162 9.41 6.29 -26.54
C ARG A 162 10.41 7.08 -25.72
N ALA A 163 11.30 7.77 -26.43
CA ALA A 163 12.39 8.55 -25.87
C ALA A 163 11.90 9.71 -24.99
N ALA A 164 12.39 9.73 -23.75
CA ALA A 164 12.72 10.93 -23.01
C ALA A 164 14.13 10.69 -22.41
N ASN A 165 15.01 11.67 -22.59
CA ASN A 165 16.47 11.70 -22.33
C ASN A 165 16.97 10.89 -21.09
N PRO A 166 18.21 10.36 -21.07
CA PRO A 166 18.75 9.69 -19.87
C PRO A 166 18.87 10.73 -18.75
N PRO A 167 18.62 10.46 -17.44
CA PRO A 167 19.42 9.50 -16.63
C PRO A 167 18.84 8.98 -15.26
N PRO A 168 19.36 7.88 -14.69
CA PRO A 168 19.63 7.86 -13.23
C PRO A 168 21.11 7.61 -12.92
N ALA A 169 21.75 6.66 -13.60
CA ALA A 169 23.15 6.34 -13.38
C ALA A 169 24.11 7.43 -13.88
N ALA A 170 23.85 8.02 -15.05
CA ALA A 170 24.72 9.05 -15.62
C ALA A 170 24.72 10.36 -14.81
N GLU A 171 23.59 10.74 -14.22
CA GLU A 171 23.48 11.91 -13.33
C GLU A 171 24.11 11.63 -11.97
N ILE A 172 23.88 10.45 -11.40
CA ILE A 172 24.55 10.01 -10.18
C ILE A 172 26.08 10.01 -10.38
N THR A 173 26.58 9.44 -11.47
CA THR A 173 28.01 9.44 -11.79
C THR A 173 28.54 10.84 -12.08
N ARG A 174 27.79 11.71 -12.78
CA ARG A 174 28.18 13.11 -13.06
C ARG A 174 28.29 13.92 -11.77
N HIS A 175 27.30 13.87 -10.89
CA HIS A 175 27.32 14.57 -9.61
C HIS A 175 28.35 14.01 -8.64
N HIS A 176 28.64 12.70 -8.71
CA HIS A 176 29.76 12.13 -7.97
C HIS A 176 31.12 12.66 -8.46
N ARG A 177 31.31 12.77 -9.79
CA ARG A 177 32.55 13.27 -10.40
C ARG A 177 32.79 14.77 -10.18
N LEU A 178 31.76 15.55 -9.88
CA LEU A 178 31.86 16.99 -9.59
C LEU A 178 32.42 17.34 -8.19
N ARG A 179 33.07 16.41 -7.49
CA ARG A 179 33.57 16.63 -6.12
C ARG A 179 35.10 16.55 -6.06
N MET A 180 35.74 17.64 -5.64
CA MET A 180 36.59 17.72 -4.43
C MET A 180 37.00 19.17 -4.14
N THR A 181 36.59 19.74 -3.00
CA THR A 181 37.28 20.93 -2.41
C THR A 181 37.13 21.01 -0.89
N ALA A 182 36.07 20.48 -0.28
CA ALA A 182 35.84 20.56 1.17
C ALA A 182 35.72 19.18 1.86
N PRO A 183 36.19 19.04 3.12
CA PRO A 183 36.10 17.79 3.89
C PRO A 183 34.63 17.44 4.24
N ARG A 184 34.29 16.15 4.16
CA ARG A 184 32.94 15.65 4.50
C ARG A 184 32.92 15.08 5.91
N ARG A 185 32.43 15.89 6.86
CA ARG A 185 32.40 15.55 8.29
C ARG A 185 31.04 15.01 8.73
N ASN A 186 29.96 15.43 8.07
CA ASN A 186 28.60 15.08 8.45
C ASN A 186 28.24 13.70 7.90
N ARG A 187 27.61 12.87 8.72
CA ARG A 187 27.26 11.47 8.39
C ARG A 187 25.80 11.21 8.68
N THR A 188 25.15 10.39 7.86
CA THR A 188 23.88 9.76 8.22
C THR A 188 24.05 8.26 8.39
N HIS A 189 23.11 7.64 9.10
CA HIS A 189 23.07 6.21 9.38
C HIS A 189 21.74 5.60 8.91
N PRO A 190 21.49 5.55 7.59
CA PRO A 190 20.31 4.88 7.05
C PRO A 190 20.36 3.37 7.30
N CYS A 191 19.19 2.78 7.58
CA CYS A 191 19.01 1.34 7.74
C CYS A 191 18.13 0.79 6.62
N PHE A 192 18.46 -0.40 6.11
CA PHE A 192 17.79 -1.03 4.98
C PHE A 192 17.38 -2.48 5.31
N SER A 193 16.25 -2.93 4.75
CA SER A 193 15.88 -4.35 4.68
C SER A 193 16.78 -5.11 3.71
N ASP A 194 16.67 -6.44 3.67
CA ASP A 194 17.45 -7.27 2.74
C ASP A 194 17.15 -6.91 1.27
N GLY A 195 15.87 -6.71 0.92
CA GLY A 195 15.46 -6.28 -0.43
C GLY A 195 15.91 -4.87 -0.78
N GLU A 196 15.73 -3.91 0.12
CA GLU A 196 16.21 -2.51 -0.05
C GLU A 196 17.74 -2.47 -0.23
N TRP A 197 18.47 -3.31 0.51
CA TRP A 197 19.92 -3.42 0.40
C TRP A 197 20.37 -4.05 -0.92
N ALA A 198 19.71 -5.10 -1.39
CA ALA A 198 20.01 -5.72 -2.68
C ALA A 198 19.82 -4.73 -3.84
N ASP A 199 18.71 -3.97 -3.86
CA ASP A 199 18.45 -2.92 -4.84
C ASP A 199 19.55 -1.83 -4.81
N LEU A 200 19.98 -1.40 -3.61
CA LEU A 200 21.09 -0.46 -3.44
C LEU A 200 22.41 -1.00 -4.01
N ILE A 201 22.79 -2.23 -3.68
CA ILE A 201 24.03 -2.84 -4.19
C ILE A 201 24.02 -2.91 -5.71
N ALA A 202 22.89 -3.31 -6.30
CA ALA A 202 22.74 -3.40 -7.76
C ALA A 202 22.90 -2.02 -8.41
N ALA A 203 22.19 -1.00 -7.92
CA ALA A 203 22.23 0.35 -8.48
C ALA A 203 23.61 1.01 -8.30
N ALA A 204 24.24 0.84 -7.13
CA ALA A 204 25.58 1.34 -6.87
C ALA A 204 26.61 0.71 -7.82
N ARG A 205 26.49 -0.59 -8.13
CA ARG A 205 27.35 -1.30 -9.08
C ARG A 205 27.21 -0.73 -10.49
N VAL A 206 25.99 -0.48 -10.96
CA VAL A 206 25.73 0.15 -12.28
C VAL A 206 26.36 1.54 -12.37
N CYS A 207 26.35 2.30 -11.27
CA CYS A 207 26.93 3.64 -11.21
C CYS A 207 28.44 3.66 -10.94
N HIS A 208 29.06 2.48 -10.75
CA HIS A 208 30.45 2.32 -10.31
C HIS A 208 30.78 3.07 -9.00
N LEU A 209 29.84 3.09 -8.06
CA LEU A 209 29.99 3.72 -6.75
C LEU A 209 29.99 2.68 -5.63
N LYS A 210 30.61 3.03 -4.49
CA LYS A 210 30.35 2.32 -3.24
C LYS A 210 28.91 2.63 -2.77
N PRO A 211 28.24 1.73 -2.03
CA PRO A 211 26.88 1.94 -1.53
C PRO A 211 26.69 3.29 -0.84
N GLY A 212 27.56 3.65 0.11
CA GLY A 212 27.48 4.95 0.79
C GLY A 212 27.76 6.15 -0.11
N GLY A 213 28.55 5.99 -1.17
CA GLY A 213 28.76 7.02 -2.18
C GLY A 213 27.52 7.23 -3.04
N TYR A 214 26.86 6.15 -3.44
CA TYR A 214 25.60 6.16 -4.15
C TYR A 214 24.48 6.77 -3.29
N ALA A 215 24.31 6.29 -2.06
CA ALA A 215 23.30 6.79 -1.12
C ALA A 215 23.43 8.29 -0.86
N ALA A 216 24.67 8.79 -0.71
CA ALA A 216 24.93 10.22 -0.55
C ALA A 216 24.49 11.04 -1.77
N VAL A 217 24.75 10.54 -2.98
CA VAL A 217 24.38 11.24 -4.22
C VAL A 217 22.87 11.17 -4.44
N ALA A 218 22.24 10.02 -4.23
CA ALA A 218 20.79 9.85 -4.33
C ALA A 218 20.05 10.82 -3.38
N ALA A 219 20.51 10.93 -2.13
CA ALA A 219 19.96 11.88 -1.17
C ALA A 219 20.12 13.34 -1.62
N LEU A 220 21.27 13.70 -2.18
CA LEU A 220 21.50 15.06 -2.68
C LEU A 220 20.66 15.39 -3.91
N LEU A 221 20.52 14.45 -4.85
CA LEU A 221 19.65 14.63 -6.00
C LEU A 221 18.20 14.82 -5.55
N ALA A 222 17.73 14.01 -4.61
CA ALA A 222 16.40 14.16 -4.02
C ALA A 222 16.22 15.54 -3.34
N ALA A 223 17.19 15.97 -2.53
CA ALA A 223 17.12 17.25 -1.82
C ALA A 223 17.15 18.47 -2.75
N ARG A 224 17.78 18.35 -3.92
CA ARG A 224 17.91 19.43 -4.92
C ARG A 224 16.74 19.52 -5.88
N THR A 225 15.83 18.55 -5.86
CA THR A 225 14.60 18.65 -6.62
C THR A 225 13.73 19.80 -6.11
N ALA A 226 12.88 20.34 -6.99
CA ALA A 226 11.91 21.36 -6.60
C ALA A 226 10.91 20.86 -5.53
N ASP A 227 10.72 19.54 -5.44
CA ASP A 227 9.87 18.88 -4.45
C ASP A 227 10.55 17.61 -3.91
N PRO A 228 11.31 17.72 -2.81
CA PRO A 228 11.99 16.58 -2.21
C PRO A 228 11.04 15.48 -1.72
N ARG A 229 9.78 15.81 -1.35
CA ARG A 229 8.79 14.79 -0.96
C ARG A 229 8.42 13.92 -2.15
N ALA A 230 8.22 14.52 -3.32
CA ALA A 230 7.93 13.79 -4.55
C ALA A 230 9.16 13.01 -5.05
N ALA A 231 10.37 13.55 -4.89
CA ALA A 231 11.59 12.85 -5.29
C ALA A 231 11.84 11.57 -4.48
N ILE A 232 11.51 11.60 -3.19
CA ILE A 232 11.55 10.40 -2.35
C ILE A 232 10.24 9.62 -2.38
N ALA A 233 9.19 10.11 -3.10
CA ALA A 233 7.79 9.67 -3.11
C ALA A 233 7.61 8.47 -2.20
N ASP A 234 7.44 8.81 -0.92
CA ASP A 234 7.87 7.98 0.19
C ASP A 234 7.27 6.59 0.06
N THR A 235 8.09 5.62 -0.35
CA THR A 235 7.75 4.19 -0.38
C THR A 235 7.11 3.77 0.93
N ARG A 236 7.56 4.37 2.05
CA ARG A 236 6.95 4.14 3.36
C ARG A 236 5.57 4.76 3.44
N ARG A 237 5.37 5.99 2.97
CA ARG A 237 4.04 6.62 2.93
C ARG A 237 3.08 5.86 2.02
N GLN A 238 3.52 5.43 0.84
CA GLN A 238 2.73 4.56 -0.05
C GLN A 238 2.34 3.25 0.66
N LEU A 239 3.29 2.61 1.36
CA LEU A 239 3.01 1.41 2.14
C LEU A 239 2.08 1.68 3.34
N GLU A 240 2.27 2.77 4.07
CA GLU A 240 1.41 3.19 5.19
C GLU A 240 -0.03 3.43 4.71
N GLU A 241 -0.19 4.07 3.57
CA GLU A 241 -1.49 4.30 2.94
C GLU A 241 -2.11 2.99 2.42
N LEU A 242 -1.33 2.09 1.82
CA LEU A 242 -1.82 0.74 1.49
C LEU A 242 -2.28 -0.04 2.73
N MET A 243 -1.56 0.09 3.85
CA MET A 243 -1.95 -0.53 5.12
C MET A 243 -3.17 0.13 5.76
N GLU A 244 -3.36 1.42 5.53
CA GLU A 244 -4.58 2.13 5.91
C GLU A 244 -5.77 1.66 5.07
N SER A 245 -5.63 1.54 3.74
CA SER A 245 -6.66 0.96 2.86
C SER A 245 -7.08 -0.44 3.34
N ASN A 246 -6.10 -1.30 3.67
CA ASN A 246 -6.37 -2.63 4.22
C ASN A 246 -7.23 -2.59 5.49
N ARG A 247 -6.87 -1.72 6.45
CA ARG A 247 -7.61 -1.56 7.71
C ARG A 247 -9.03 -1.06 7.46
N GLN A 248 -9.21 -0.16 6.50
CA GLN A 248 -10.51 0.40 6.17
C GLN A 248 -11.39 -0.60 5.42
N PHE A 249 -10.86 -1.34 4.44
CA PHE A 249 -11.57 -2.44 3.77
C PHE A 249 -12.07 -3.50 4.77
N ALA A 250 -11.22 -3.89 5.72
CA ALA A 250 -11.60 -4.78 6.81
C ALA A 250 -12.77 -4.24 7.65
N ALA A 251 -12.69 -2.97 8.06
CA ALA A 251 -13.73 -2.34 8.87
C ALA A 251 -15.07 -2.22 8.12
N VAL A 252 -15.03 -1.76 6.86
CA VAL A 252 -16.22 -1.64 6.01
C VAL A 252 -16.82 -3.02 5.73
N GLY A 253 -16.01 -4.03 5.45
CA GLY A 253 -16.47 -5.41 5.24
C GLY A 253 -17.15 -6.00 6.48
N ASN A 254 -16.60 -5.77 7.67
CA ASN A 254 -17.26 -6.17 8.92
C ASN A 254 -18.61 -5.48 9.13
N ASN A 255 -18.70 -4.18 8.84
CA ASN A 255 -19.96 -3.44 8.96
C ASN A 255 -21.00 -3.92 7.93
N LEU A 256 -20.58 -4.23 6.70
CA LEU A 256 -21.47 -4.82 5.68
C LEU A 256 -21.98 -6.20 6.09
N ASN A 257 -21.14 -7.03 6.71
CA ASN A 257 -21.58 -8.32 7.26
C ASN A 257 -22.65 -8.16 8.34
N GLN A 258 -22.51 -7.15 9.22
CA GLN A 258 -23.55 -6.83 10.20
C GLN A 258 -24.84 -6.39 9.51
N VAL A 259 -24.76 -5.51 8.51
CA VAL A 259 -25.93 -5.08 7.73
C VAL A 259 -26.61 -6.27 7.05
N LEU A 260 -25.84 -7.17 6.42
CA LEU A 260 -26.36 -8.37 5.76
C LEU A 260 -27.13 -9.29 6.70
N ALA A 261 -26.74 -9.38 7.98
CA ALA A 261 -27.46 -10.19 8.97
C ALA A 261 -28.89 -9.69 9.24
N HIS A 262 -29.18 -8.41 8.96
CA HIS A 262 -30.49 -7.78 9.14
C HIS A 262 -31.32 -7.71 7.86
N LEU A 263 -30.76 -8.10 6.71
CA LEU A 263 -31.42 -8.03 5.42
C LEU A 263 -31.87 -9.42 4.97
N ARG A 264 -33.00 -9.51 4.27
CA ARG A 264 -33.44 -10.79 3.71
C ARG A 264 -32.73 -11.05 2.38
N PRO A 265 -32.37 -12.31 2.05
CA PRO A 265 -31.69 -12.65 0.80
C PRO A 265 -32.43 -12.21 -0.47
N SER A 266 -33.76 -12.07 -0.41
CA SER A 266 -34.61 -11.61 -1.51
C SER A 266 -34.61 -10.09 -1.72
N ASP A 267 -34.06 -9.31 -0.79
CA ASP A 267 -34.12 -7.85 -0.83
C ASP A 267 -33.03 -7.27 -1.74
N ALA A 268 -33.36 -6.23 -2.52
CA ALA A 268 -32.38 -5.55 -3.38
C ALA A 268 -31.18 -4.99 -2.59
N LEU A 269 -31.41 -4.55 -1.35
CA LEU A 269 -30.37 -4.11 -0.42
C LEU A 269 -29.38 -5.23 -0.09
N TYR A 270 -29.87 -6.48 0.06
CA TYR A 270 -29.02 -7.64 0.32
C TYR A 270 -28.10 -7.92 -0.87
N ALA A 271 -28.64 -7.90 -2.09
CA ALA A 271 -27.87 -8.10 -3.30
C ALA A 271 -26.78 -7.03 -3.47
N LEU A 272 -27.08 -5.77 -3.16
CA LEU A 272 -26.13 -4.66 -3.21
C LEU A 272 -25.02 -4.79 -2.15
N ALA A 273 -25.38 -5.07 -0.90
CA ALA A 273 -24.42 -5.28 0.18
C ALA A 273 -23.50 -6.48 -0.10
N GLN A 274 -24.05 -7.58 -0.63
CA GLN A 274 -23.27 -8.77 -0.99
C GLN A 274 -22.34 -8.51 -2.17
N ARG A 275 -22.77 -7.76 -3.19
CA ARG A 275 -21.89 -7.32 -4.28
C ARG A 275 -20.74 -6.47 -3.76
N THR A 276 -21.01 -5.54 -2.85
CA THR A 276 -20.00 -4.68 -2.24
C THR A 276 -18.98 -5.49 -1.44
N LEU A 277 -19.43 -6.49 -0.69
CA LEU A 277 -18.56 -7.38 0.07
C LEU A 277 -17.60 -8.16 -0.84
N ARG A 278 -18.06 -8.63 -2.00
CA ARG A 278 -17.19 -9.27 -3.01
C ARG A 278 -16.13 -8.32 -3.54
N LEU A 279 -16.47 -7.06 -3.80
CA LEU A 279 -15.50 -6.04 -4.23
C LEU A 279 -14.43 -5.81 -3.15
N ILE A 280 -14.83 -5.78 -1.87
CA ILE A 280 -13.88 -5.64 -0.75
C ILE A 280 -12.92 -6.84 -0.69
N HIS A 281 -13.39 -8.06 -0.92
CA HIS A 281 -12.51 -9.23 -0.94
C HIS A 281 -11.47 -9.15 -2.06
N MET A 282 -11.87 -8.75 -3.26
CA MET A 282 -10.93 -8.51 -4.36
C MET A 282 -9.91 -7.43 -4.01
N ALA A 283 -10.36 -6.29 -3.48
CA ALA A 283 -9.48 -5.19 -3.10
C ALA A 283 -8.47 -5.58 -2.01
N LEU A 284 -8.85 -6.45 -1.07
CA LEU A 284 -7.93 -6.98 -0.06
C LEU A 284 -6.83 -7.84 -0.69
N ASP A 285 -7.17 -8.70 -1.65
CA ASP A 285 -6.19 -9.51 -2.39
C ASP A 285 -5.24 -8.63 -3.22
N ASP A 286 -5.74 -7.55 -3.81
CA ASP A 286 -4.93 -6.57 -4.54
C ASP A 286 -3.97 -5.82 -3.61
N VAL A 287 -4.40 -5.44 -2.41
CA VAL A 287 -3.50 -4.87 -1.39
C VAL A 287 -2.43 -5.87 -0.93
N ASP A 288 -2.73 -7.16 -0.80
CA ASP A 288 -1.71 -8.16 -0.49
C ASP A 288 -0.69 -8.34 -1.60
N THR A 289 -1.19 -8.43 -2.83
CA THR A 289 -0.35 -8.50 -4.02
C THR A 289 0.57 -7.28 -4.04
N ALA A 290 0.03 -6.07 -3.83
CA ALA A 290 0.80 -4.85 -3.67
C ALA A 290 1.88 -4.99 -2.61
N ALA A 291 1.49 -5.35 -1.39
CA ALA A 291 2.34 -5.42 -0.20
C ALA A 291 3.49 -6.44 -0.33
N LEU A 292 3.26 -7.57 -1.01
CA LEU A 292 4.27 -8.63 -1.21
C LEU A 292 5.48 -8.15 -2.01
N HIS A 293 5.26 -7.25 -2.98
CA HIS A 293 6.34 -6.67 -3.79
C HIS A 293 7.24 -5.69 -3.02
N TRP A 294 6.85 -5.28 -1.80
CA TRP A 294 7.64 -4.40 -0.94
C TRP A 294 8.52 -5.15 0.08
N ARG A 295 8.50 -6.48 0.09
CA ARG A 295 9.40 -7.31 0.90
C ARG A 295 10.78 -7.45 0.25
#